data_AF-A0A942CE77-F1
#
_entry.id   AF-A0A942CE77-F1
#
_cell.length_a   1.000
_cell.length_b   1.000
_cell.length_c   1.000
_cell.angle_alpha   90.00
_cell.angle_beta   90.00
_cell.angle_gamma   90.00
#
_symmetry.space_group_name_H-M   'P 1'
#
loop_
_entity.id
_entity.type
_entity.pdbx_description
1 polymer ?
#
loop_
_entity_poly.entity_id
_entity_poly.type
_entity_poly.pdbx_seq_one_letter_code
_entity_poly.pdbx_strand_id
1 'polypeptide(L)'
;MFGSSQHELLTGKKKPSTKRTSYVANSRLTEKGRKQLLALKNRKINYEGAPSLPEAMWKDAIGNPFARPVKEQLTVRIDATVLQWLKKDGSGYQTRLNKVLTDAMMRDLRKSSRQTHQESRRKVS
;
A
#
# COMPACT_ATOMS: atom_id res chain seq x y z
N MET A 1 -19.01 -52.58 22.96
CA MET A 1 -18.45 -53.07 21.68
C MET A 1 -17.62 -51.93 21.10
N PHE A 2 -16.29 -51.94 21.30
CA PHE A 2 -15.29 -52.37 20.30
C PHE A 2 -15.57 -51.70 18.93
N GLY A 3 -14.81 -50.74 18.39
CA GLY A 3 -13.36 -50.58 18.39
C GLY A 3 -12.80 -51.15 17.08
N SER A 4 -12.37 -50.29 16.15
CA SER A 4 -11.36 -50.48 15.09
C SER A 4 -11.57 -49.48 13.96
N SER A 5 -10.59 -49.03 13.19
CA SER A 5 -9.15 -48.87 13.34
C SER A 5 -8.72 -48.15 12.05
N GLN A 6 -7.52 -47.60 12.10
CA GLN A 6 -6.91 -46.55 11.30
C GLN A 6 -6.67 -46.87 9.80
N HIS A 7 -6.15 -45.82 9.13
CA HIS A 7 -5.24 -45.78 7.98
C HIS A 7 -5.85 -45.64 6.57
N GLU A 8 -5.81 -44.42 6.00
CA GLU A 8 -4.95 -44.18 4.83
C GLU A 8 -4.65 -42.69 4.60
N LEU A 9 -3.43 -42.46 4.14
CA LEU A 9 -2.69 -41.22 4.05
C LEU A 9 -2.55 -40.82 2.56
N LEU A 10 -2.41 -39.51 2.30
CA LEU A 10 -1.79 -38.88 1.11
C LEU A 10 -2.69 -38.87 -0.15
N THR A 11 -3.11 -37.72 -0.69
CA THR A 11 -2.23 -36.85 -1.50
C THR A 11 -2.91 -35.49 -1.77
N GLY A 12 -3.19 -34.71 -0.72
CA GLY A 12 -3.59 -33.31 -0.90
C GLY A 12 -2.36 -32.43 -1.11
N LYS A 13 -1.83 -32.35 -2.34
CA LYS A 13 -0.75 -31.43 -2.73
C LYS A 13 -1.08 -30.02 -2.24
N LYS A 14 -0.48 -29.58 -1.12
CA LYS A 14 -0.53 -28.19 -0.67
C LYS A 14 0.12 -27.36 -1.78
N LYS A 15 -0.69 -26.59 -2.51
CA LYS A 15 -0.21 -25.58 -3.45
C LYS A 15 0.80 -24.71 -2.67
N PRO A 16 2.03 -24.49 -3.17
CA PRO A 16 2.95 -23.61 -2.49
C PRO A 16 2.29 -22.25 -2.45
N SER A 17 1.94 -21.78 -1.25
CA SER A 17 1.65 -20.37 -1.02
C SER A 17 2.83 -19.62 -1.62
N THR A 18 2.61 -18.95 -2.75
CA THR A 18 3.57 -18.03 -3.35
C THR A 18 4.15 -17.24 -2.20
N LYS A 19 5.45 -17.44 -1.92
CA LYS A 19 6.12 -16.66 -0.89
C LYS A 19 5.97 -15.22 -1.35
N ARG A 20 5.04 -14.48 -0.75
CA ARG A 20 5.17 -13.04 -0.70
C ARG A 20 6.53 -12.87 -0.05
N THR A 21 7.53 -12.50 -0.83
CA THR A 21 8.72 -11.85 -0.30
C THR A 21 8.16 -10.70 0.52
N SER A 22 8.03 -10.93 1.81
CA SER A 22 7.85 -9.87 2.77
C SER A 22 9.13 -9.08 2.63
N TYR A 23 9.06 -8.02 1.82
CA TYR A 23 9.95 -6.89 1.93
C TYR A 23 10.19 -6.71 3.42
N VAL A 24 11.44 -6.88 3.88
CA VAL A 24 11.81 -6.88 5.29
C VAL A 24 11.70 -5.44 5.79
N ALA A 25 10.47 -4.92 5.81
CA ALA A 25 10.10 -3.70 6.49
C ALA A 25 10.07 -4.08 7.97
N ASN A 26 11.13 -3.68 8.67
CA ASN A 26 11.40 -3.88 10.10
C ASN A 26 12.07 -5.22 10.46
N SER A 27 13.27 -5.47 9.92
CA SER A 27 14.26 -6.24 10.69
C SER A 27 14.51 -5.46 11.99
N ARG A 28 14.11 -6.03 13.13
CA ARG A 28 14.41 -5.44 14.44
C ARG A 28 15.93 -5.34 14.54
N LEU A 29 16.46 -4.13 14.50
CA LEU A 29 17.88 -3.87 14.73
C LEU A 29 18.29 -4.56 16.04
N THR A 30 19.39 -5.32 16.00
CA THR A 30 20.03 -5.85 17.19
C THR A 30 20.40 -4.70 18.12
N GLU A 31 20.53 -4.93 19.42
CA GLU A 31 20.92 -3.88 20.37
C GLU A 31 22.25 -3.21 19.98
N LYS A 32 23.20 -4.00 19.46
CA LYS A 32 24.44 -3.50 18.88
C LYS A 32 24.19 -2.55 17.71
N GLY A 33 23.30 -2.91 16.78
CA GLY A 33 22.92 -2.05 15.65
C GLY A 33 22.22 -0.75 16.09
N ARG A 34 21.37 -0.81 17.12
CA ARG A 34 20.74 0.38 17.71
C ARG A 34 21.78 1.31 18.34
N LYS A 35 22.72 0.77 19.10
CA LYS A 35 23.81 1.54 19.73
C LYS A 35 24.70 2.21 18.69
N GLN A 36 25.02 1.51 17.60
CA GLN A 36 25.76 2.07 16.47
C GLN A 36 24.99 3.22 15.79
N LEU A 37 23.69 3.07 15.52
CA LEU A 37 22.87 4.14 14.94
C LEU A 37 22.78 5.37 15.86
N LEU A 38 22.65 5.16 17.18
CA LEU A 38 22.64 6.25 18.16
C LEU A 38 23.97 6.99 18.18
N ALA A 39 25.10 6.28 18.11
CA ALA A 39 26.43 6.89 18.01
C ALA A 39 26.61 7.68 16.70
N LEU A 40 26.00 7.19 15.61
CA LEU A 40 26.02 7.83 14.30
C LEU A 40 25.08 9.05 14.18
N LYS A 41 24.06 9.17 15.04
CA LYS A 41 23.04 10.23 15.01
C LYS A 41 23.62 11.63 15.21
N ASN A 42 24.67 11.76 16.01
CA ASN A 42 25.21 13.05 16.45
C ASN A 42 26.54 13.43 15.77
N ARG A 43 26.99 12.67 14.76
CA ARG A 43 28.22 13.03 14.04
C ARG A 43 27.95 14.14 13.02
N LYS A 44 28.91 15.06 12.86
CA LYS A 44 28.87 16.08 11.81
C LYS A 44 28.96 15.41 10.44
N ILE A 45 28.02 15.69 9.55
CA ILE A 45 28.05 15.18 8.17
C ILE A 45 29.08 16.01 7.40
N ASN A 46 30.04 15.33 6.75
CA ASN A 46 30.99 15.98 5.86
C ASN A 46 30.37 16.11 4.46
N TYR A 47 30.37 17.33 3.91
CA TYR A 47 29.87 17.65 2.58
C TYR A 47 31.00 18.04 1.60
N GLU A 48 32.26 18.02 2.04
CA GLU A 48 33.45 18.33 1.24
C GLU A 48 33.61 17.27 0.13
N GLY A 49 32.98 17.52 -1.03
CA GLY A 49 32.98 16.63 -2.20
C GLY A 49 31.60 16.28 -2.75
N ALA A 50 30.52 16.67 -2.08
CA ALA A 50 29.15 16.53 -2.60
C ALA A 50 28.70 17.86 -3.24
N PRO A 51 28.55 17.93 -4.58
CA PRO A 51 28.01 19.13 -5.22
C PRO A 51 26.56 19.36 -4.79
N SER A 52 26.17 20.62 -4.57
CA SER A 52 24.78 20.99 -4.34
C SER A 52 23.97 20.75 -5.62
N LEU A 53 22.87 20.00 -5.51
CA LEU A 53 22.01 19.68 -6.64
C LEU A 53 21.15 20.91 -6.98
N PRO A 54 21.22 21.48 -8.20
CA PRO A 54 20.42 22.64 -8.56
C PRO A 54 18.92 22.30 -8.61
N GLU A 55 18.05 23.26 -8.28
CA GLU A 55 16.59 23.10 -8.26
C GLU A 55 16.04 22.55 -9.59
N ALA A 56 16.67 22.92 -10.71
CA ALA A 56 16.32 22.43 -12.04
C ALA A 56 16.41 20.91 -12.18
N MET A 57 17.27 20.23 -11.43
CA MET A 57 17.41 18.77 -11.44
C MET A 57 16.22 18.06 -10.80
N TRP A 58 15.49 18.74 -9.91
CA TRP A 58 14.30 18.18 -9.25
C TRP A 58 13.04 18.24 -10.11
N LYS A 59 13.04 19.02 -11.21
CA LYS A 59 11.87 19.16 -12.09
C LYS A 59 11.39 17.83 -12.69
N ASP A 60 12.34 16.95 -13.00
CA ASP A 60 12.08 15.64 -13.59
C ASP A 60 12.22 14.48 -12.57
N ALA A 61 12.42 14.80 -11.29
CA ALA A 61 12.57 13.78 -10.26
C ALA A 61 11.28 12.98 -10.12
N ILE A 62 11.36 11.67 -10.39
CA ILE A 62 10.23 10.76 -10.21
C ILE A 62 10.05 10.54 -8.71
N GLY A 63 8.92 10.97 -8.17
CA GLY A 63 8.53 10.68 -6.79
C GLY A 63 8.61 9.17 -6.51
N ASN A 64 8.96 8.80 -5.28
CA ASN A 64 9.23 7.40 -4.91
C ASN A 64 8.11 6.46 -5.44
N PRO A 65 8.41 5.60 -6.44
CA PRO A 65 7.40 4.72 -7.05
C PRO A 65 6.89 3.65 -6.06
N PHE A 66 7.57 3.49 -4.92
CA PHE A 66 7.20 2.58 -3.84
C PHE A 66 6.46 3.25 -2.70
N ALA A 67 6.12 4.54 -2.81
CA ALA A 67 5.28 5.20 -1.83
C ALA A 67 3.92 4.49 -1.74
N ARG A 68 3.69 3.78 -0.63
CA ARG A 68 2.42 3.10 -0.39
C ARG A 68 1.45 4.07 0.26
N PRO A 69 0.21 4.19 -0.26
CA PRO A 69 -0.83 4.92 0.44
C PRO A 69 -1.01 4.36 1.85
N VAL A 70 -1.03 5.24 2.84
CA VAL A 70 -1.36 4.89 4.22
C VAL A 70 -2.84 4.50 4.25
N LYS A 71 -3.12 3.25 4.63
CA LYS A 71 -4.50 2.76 4.74
C LYS A 71 -4.92 2.84 6.18
N GLU A 72 -6.02 3.54 6.44
CA GLU A 72 -6.62 3.59 7.76
C GLU A 72 -7.68 2.50 7.89
N GLN A 73 -7.76 1.88 9.08
CA GLN A 73 -8.77 0.87 9.37
C GLN A 73 -10.04 1.57 9.87
N LEU A 74 -11.13 1.43 9.11
CA LEU A 74 -12.45 1.92 9.48
C LEU A 74 -13.46 0.76 9.49
N THR A 75 -14.32 0.73 10.51
CA THR A 75 -15.44 -0.22 10.57
C THR A 75 -16.66 0.40 9.90
N VAL A 76 -16.97 -0.03 8.67
CA VAL A 76 -18.14 0.41 7.91
C VAL A 76 -19.14 -0.73 7.71
N ARG A 77 -20.43 -0.39 7.65
CA ARG A 77 -21.48 -1.33 7.24
C ARG A 77 -21.69 -1.24 5.74
N ILE A 78 -21.78 -2.39 5.06
CA ILE A 78 -21.98 -2.50 3.62
C ILE A 78 -23.22 -3.37 3.40
N ASP A 79 -24.03 -3.03 2.41
CA ASP A 79 -25.19 -3.82 1.98
C ASP A 79 -24.79 -5.28 1.68
N ALA A 80 -25.63 -6.23 2.09
CA ALA A 80 -25.42 -7.65 1.88
C ALA A 80 -25.27 -8.02 0.40
N THR A 81 -26.01 -7.37 -0.49
CA THR A 81 -25.97 -7.61 -1.95
C THR A 81 -24.64 -7.14 -2.53
N VAL A 82 -24.17 -5.96 -2.10
CA VAL A 82 -22.87 -5.41 -2.52
C VAL A 82 -21.74 -6.29 -2.00
N LEU A 83 -21.85 -6.79 -0.76
CA LEU A 83 -20.88 -7.70 -0.18
C LEU A 83 -20.81 -9.03 -0.95
N GLN A 84 -21.96 -9.60 -1.34
CA GLN A 84 -22.02 -10.80 -2.17
C GLN A 84 -21.36 -10.57 -3.53
N TRP A 85 -21.66 -9.46 -4.20
CA TRP A 85 -21.04 -9.10 -5.46
C TRP A 85 -19.51 -8.97 -5.34
N LEU A 86 -18.99 -8.29 -4.32
CA LEU A 86 -17.55 -8.14 -4.09
C LEU A 86 -16.82 -9.48 -3.84
N LYS A 87 -17.54 -10.44 -3.26
CA LYS A 87 -17.06 -11.79 -2.95
C LYS A 87 -17.15 -12.77 -4.12
N LYS A 88 -17.85 -12.42 -5.21
CA LYS A 88 -18.05 -13.28 -6.39
C LYS A 88 -16.74 -13.87 -6.93
N ASP A 89 -15.68 -13.05 -6.97
CA ASP A 89 -14.37 -13.45 -7.49
C ASP A 89 -13.43 -14.03 -6.41
N GLY A 90 -13.98 -14.50 -5.28
CA GLY A 90 -13.25 -15.16 -4.21
C GLY A 90 -12.50 -14.22 -3.26
N SER A 91 -11.34 -14.66 -2.78
CA SER A 91 -10.53 -13.91 -1.81
C SER A 91 -10.00 -12.59 -2.43
N GLY A 92 -9.86 -11.56 -1.60
CA GLY A 92 -9.41 -10.23 -2.06
C GLY A 92 -10.51 -9.18 -2.22
N TYR A 93 -11.74 -9.46 -1.78
CA TYR A 93 -12.84 -8.49 -1.81
C TYR A 93 -12.52 -7.16 -1.09
N GLN A 94 -11.70 -7.19 -0.03
CA GLN A 94 -11.23 -5.97 0.67
C GLN A 94 -10.35 -5.08 -0.23
N THR A 95 -9.47 -5.68 -1.04
CA THR A 95 -8.65 -4.96 -2.01
C THR A 95 -9.50 -4.38 -3.14
N ARG A 96 -10.49 -5.16 -3.63
CA ARG A 96 -11.46 -4.68 -4.63
C ARG A 96 -12.29 -3.52 -4.09
N LEU A 97 -12.80 -3.63 -2.86
CA LEU A 97 -13.53 -2.55 -2.20
C LEU A 97 -12.70 -1.25 -2.20
N ASN A 98 -11.45 -1.32 -1.72
CA ASN A 98 -10.59 -0.14 -1.68
C ASN A 98 -10.31 0.44 -3.07
N LYS A 99 -10.13 -0.42 -4.09
CA LYS A 99 -9.96 0.01 -5.48
C LYS A 99 -11.20 0.75 -6.01
N VAL A 100 -12.39 0.21 -5.78
CA VAL A 100 -13.66 0.84 -6.20
C VAL A 100 -13.81 2.22 -5.55
N LEU A 101 -13.51 2.33 -4.25
CA LEU A 101 -13.55 3.61 -3.53
C LEU A 101 -12.53 4.61 -4.10
N THR A 102 -11.31 4.16 -4.39
CA THR A 102 -10.27 4.99 -5.00
C THR A 102 -10.69 5.49 -6.38
N ASP A 103 -11.24 4.60 -7.21
CA ASP A 103 -11.69 4.94 -8.57
C ASP A 103 -12.87 5.92 -8.53
N ALA A 104 -13.80 5.76 -7.59
CA ALA A 104 -14.91 6.68 -7.37
C ALA A 104 -14.42 8.07 -6.94
N MET A 105 -13.53 8.15 -5.95
CA MET A 105 -12.89 9.39 -5.50
C MET A 105 -12.16 10.10 -6.65
N MET A 106 -11.36 9.37 -7.43
CA MET A 106 -10.62 9.96 -8.56
C MET A 106 -11.55 10.47 -9.67
N ARG A 107 -12.70 9.82 -9.90
CA ARG A 107 -13.72 10.32 -10.84
C ARG A 107 -14.34 11.61 -10.34
N ASP A 108 -14.61 11.71 -9.05
CA ASP A 108 -15.18 12.90 -8.43
C ASP A 108 -14.24 14.11 -8.50
N LEU A 109 -12.98 13.92 -8.09
CA LEU A 109 -11.94 14.96 -8.17
C LEU A 109 -11.77 15.53 -9.59
N ARG A 110 -11.87 14.67 -10.62
CA ARG A 110 -11.81 15.09 -12.03
C ARG A 110 -13.04 15.87 -12.50
N LYS A 111 -14.21 15.68 -11.88
CA LYS A 111 -15.41 16.48 -12.18
C LYS A 111 -15.29 17.86 -11.55
N SER A 112 -14.88 17.92 -10.29
CA SER A 112 -14.72 19.18 -9.56
C SER A 112 -13.72 20.11 -10.25
N SER A 113 -12.56 19.59 -10.70
CA SER A 113 -11.57 20.41 -11.42
C SER A 113 -12.08 20.98 -12.75
N ARG A 114 -12.96 20.25 -13.46
CA ARG A 114 -13.59 20.73 -14.69
C ARG A 114 -14.66 21.78 -14.42
N GLN A 115 -15.42 21.64 -13.34
CA GLN A 115 -16.44 22.61 -12.94
C GLN A 115 -15.81 23.95 -12.53
N THR A 116 -14.73 23.93 -11.73
CA THR A 116 -14.01 25.16 -11.35
C THR A 116 -13.51 25.93 -12.57
N HIS A 117 -13.00 25.24 -13.59
CA HIS A 117 -12.51 25.89 -14.80
C HIS A 117 -13.64 26.44 -15.68
N GLN A 118 -14.83 25.82 -15.67
CA GLN A 118 -16.00 26.31 -16.41
C GLN A 118 -16.65 27.53 -15.73
N GLU A 119 -16.72 27.56 -14.41
CA GLU A 119 -17.24 28.72 -13.66
C GLU A 119 -16.33 29.95 -13.78
N SER A 120 -15.01 29.77 -13.75
CA SER A 120 -14.07 30.87 -13.97
C SER A 120 -14.16 31.45 -15.39
N ARG A 121 -14.45 30.62 -16.41
CA ARG A 121 -14.63 31.11 -17.80
C ARG A 121 -15.97 31.82 -18.02
N ARG A 122 -17.00 31.52 -17.22
CA ARG A 122 -18.31 32.18 -17.29
C ARG A 122 -18.36 33.54 -16.58
N LYS A 123 -17.48 33.80 -15.61
CA LYS A 123 -17.44 35.07 -14.86
C LYS A 123 -16.58 36.16 -15.51
N VAL A 124 -15.89 35.86 -16.61
CA VAL A 124 -15.01 36.79 -17.35
C VAL A 124 -15.69 37.33 -18.62
N SER A 125 -16.96 37.00 -18.84
CA SER A 125 -17.81 37.56 -19.89
C SER A 125 -19.00 38.27 -19.27
#